data_AF-A0A5D5ARH1-F1
#
_entry.id   AF-A0A5D5ARH1-F1
#
_cell.length_a   1.000
_cell.length_b   1.000
_cell.length_c   1.000
_cell.angle_alpha   90.00
_cell.angle_beta   90.00
_cell.angle_gamma   90.00
#
_symmetry.space_group_name_H-M   'P 1'
#
loop_
_entity.id
_entity.type
_entity.pdbx_description
1 polymer ?
#
loop_
_entity_poly.entity_id
_entity_poly.type
_entity_poly.pdbx_seq_one_letter_code
_entity_poly.pdbx_strand_id
1 'polypeptide(L)' 'MGRLTDTKVSEKNLTTVPKPVRNFLDVGAGDRVEWHVEDGRIIVEKQTNDSS' A
#
# COMPACT_ATOMS: atom_id res chain seq x y z
N MET A 1 -15.55 -5.87 -1.66
CA MET A 1 -14.07 -5.85 -1.76
C MET A 1 -13.56 -7.28 -1.81
N GLY A 2 -12.87 -7.65 -2.89
CA GLY A 2 -12.28 -8.98 -3.06
C GLY A 2 -10.83 -9.02 -2.56
N ARG A 3 -10.36 -10.19 -2.12
CA ARG A 3 -8.95 -10.41 -1.79
C ARG A 3 -8.11 -10.37 -3.07
N LEU A 4 -7.16 -9.45 -3.16
CA LEU A 4 -6.25 -9.35 -4.31
C LEU A 4 -5.12 -10.38 -4.23
N THR A 5 -4.46 -10.46 -3.08
CA THR A 5 -3.34 -11.36 -2.77
C THR A 5 -2.93 -11.16 -1.32
N ASP A 6 -2.03 -11.98 -0.80
CA ASP A 6 -1.30 -11.77 0.45
C ASP A 6 0.21 -11.75 0.19
N THR A 7 0.96 -11.22 1.16
CA THR A 7 2.42 -11.24 1.17
C THR A 7 2.92 -11.54 2.56
N LYS A 8 4.03 -12.27 2.63
CA LYS A 8 4.71 -12.51 3.89
C LYS A 8 5.46 -11.25 4.32
N VAL A 9 5.44 -10.94 5.61
CA VAL A 9 6.31 -9.94 6.21
C VAL A 9 7.69 -10.55 6.38
N SER A 10 8.71 -9.86 5.89
CA SER A 10 10.11 -10.23 6.04
C SER A 10 10.60 -9.94 7.45
N GLU A 11 11.78 -10.47 7.80
CA GLU A 11 12.41 -10.25 9.11
C GLU A 11 12.66 -8.78 9.46
N LYS A 12 12.73 -7.91 8.44
CA LYS A 12 12.90 -6.46 8.61
C LYS A 12 11.58 -5.70 8.72
N ASN A 13 10.47 -6.39 8.96
CA ASN A 13 9.12 -5.82 9.00
C ASN A 13 8.70 -5.16 7.68
N LEU A 14 9.29 -5.59 6.56
CA LEU A 14 8.92 -5.12 5.23
C LEU A 14 8.08 -6.17 4.53
N THR A 15 7.10 -5.72 3.75
CA THR A 15 6.42 -6.58 2.78
C THR A 15 6.44 -5.93 1.41
N THR A 16 6.44 -6.75 0.37
CA THR A 16 6.39 -6.26 -1.00
C THR A 16 4.98 -5.79 -1.32
N VAL A 17 4.81 -4.60 -1.89
CA VAL A 17 3.52 -4.20 -2.49
C VAL A 17 3.34 -5.03 -3.77
N PRO A 18 2.36 -5.95 -3.86
CA PRO A 18 2.25 -6.87 -4.99
C PRO A 18 1.90 -6.17 -6.29
N LYS A 19 2.25 -6.76 -7.44
CA LYS A 19 1.99 -6.17 -8.76
C LYS A 19 0.53 -5.74 -8.97
N PRO A 20 -0.50 -6.55 -8.61
CA PRO A 20 -1.89 -6.12 -8.74
C PRO A 20 -2.22 -4.87 -7.92
N VAL A 21 -1.67 -4.77 -6.71
CA VAL A 21 -1.87 -3.62 -5.81
C VAL A 21 -1.15 -2.38 -6.34
N ARG A 22 0.09 -2.53 -6.84
CA ARG A 22 0.84 -1.43 -7.46
C ARG A 22 0.13 -0.87 -8.67
N ASN A 23 -0.39 -1.74 -9.54
CA ASN A 23 -1.15 -1.33 -10.72
C ASN A 23 -2.46 -0.64 -10.34
N PHE A 24 -3.12 -1.10 -9.26
CA PHE A 24 -4.37 -0.51 -8.80
C PHE A 24 -4.18 0.87 -8.16
N LEU A 25 -3.17 1.02 -7.30
CA LEU A 25 -2.83 2.30 -6.65
C LEU A 25 -1.99 3.22 -7.56
N ASP A 26 -1.55 2.74 -8.72
CA ASP A 26 -0.58 3.39 -9.60
C ASP A 26 0.68 3.85 -8.85
N VAL A 27 1.28 2.96 -8.06
CA VAL A 27 2.48 3.25 -7.26
C VAL A 27 3.73 2.57 -7.81
N GLY A 28 4.80 3.34 -7.93
CA GLY A 28 6.13 2.93 -8.39
C GLY A 28 7.24 3.16 -7.35
N ALA A 29 8.48 2.93 -7.78
CA ALA A 29 9.64 3.25 -6.97
C ALA A 29 9.76 4.78 -6.84
N GLY A 30 9.89 5.28 -5.60
CA GLY A 30 9.99 6.71 -5.31
C GLY A 30 8.67 7.34 -4.85
N ASP A 31 7.54 6.70 -5.11
CA ASP A 31 6.25 7.12 -4.58
C ASP A 31 6.15 6.84 -3.07
N ARG A 32 5.30 7.63 -2.40
CA ARG A 32 4.95 7.42 -1.00
C ARG A 32 3.56 6.83 -0.88
N VAL A 33 3.39 5.98 0.13
CA VAL A 33 2.09 5.46 0.55
C VAL A 33 1.88 5.80 2.02
N GLU A 34 0.65 6.11 2.37
CA GLU A 34 0.21 6.44 3.73
C GLU A 34 -0.62 5.31 4.31
N TRP A 35 -0.53 5.14 5.62
CA TRP A 35 -1.16 4.06 6.37
C TRP A 35 -2.19 4.66 7.32
N HIS A 36 -3.45 4.26 7.16
CA HIS A 36 -4.58 4.77 7.93
C HIS A 36 -5.22 3.64 8.73
N VAL A 37 -5.82 3.98 9.87
CA VAL A 37 -6.60 3.05 10.70
C VAL A 37 -8.07 3.43 10.58
N GLU A 38 -8.88 2.54 10.03
CA GLU A 38 -10.32 2.72 9.87
C GLU A 38 -11.05 1.43 10.25
N ASP A 39 -12.00 1.51 11.19
CA ASP A 39 -12.82 0.37 11.64
C ASP A 39 -12.01 -0.90 12.00
N GLY A 40 -10.87 -0.71 12.67
CA GLY A 40 -9.97 -1.80 13.06
C GLY A 40 -9.20 -2.43 11.90
N ARG A 41 -9.20 -1.81 10.72
CA ARG A 41 -8.46 -2.23 9.53
C ARG A 41 -7.38 -1.22 9.20
N ILE A 42 -6.32 -1.72 8.58
CA ILE A 42 -5.27 -0.89 8.00
C ILE A 42 -5.61 -0.63 6.54
N ILE A 43 -5.73 0.63 6.17
CA ILE A 43 -5.93 1.10 4.81
C ILE A 43 -4.62 1.72 4.32
N VAL A 44 -4.25 1.42 3.06
CA VAL A 44 -3.05 1.95 2.43
C VAL A 44 -3.45 2.78 1.23
N GLU A 45 -3.02 4.03 1.21
CA GLU A 45 -3.34 4.98 0.14
C GLU A 45 -2.06 5.51 -0.51
N LYS A 46 -2.11 5.84 -1.80
CA LYS A 46 -1.02 6.57 -2.45
C LYS A 46 -1.04 8.00 -1.92
N GLN A 47 0.09 8.46 -1.38
CA GLN A 47 0.24 9.84 -1.00
C GLN A 47 0.24 10.68 -2.27
N THR A 48 -0.83 11.44 -2.49
CA THR A 48 -0.83 12.47 -3.51
C THR A 48 -0.08 13.65 -2.92
N ASN A 49 1.07 13.97 -3.50
CA ASN A 49 1.84 15.13 -3.10
C ASN A 49 1.17 16.37 -3.72
N ASP A 50 -0.08 16.65 -3.32
CA ASP A 50 -0.78 17.89 -3.67
C ASP A 50 -0.27 18.98 -2.72
N SER A 51 1.00 19.36 -2.92
CA SER A 51 1.56 20.56 -2.32
C SER A 51 1.00 21.75 -3.08
N SER A 52 -0.19 22.21 -2.66
CA SER A 52 -0.69 23.56 -2.98
C SER A 52 0.14 24.64 -2.31
#